data_AF-A0A3D1IYU6-F1
#
_entry.id   AF-A0A3D1IYU6-F1
#
_cell.length_a   1.000
_cell.length_b   1.000
_cell.length_c   1.000
_cell.angle_alpha   90.00
_cell.angle_beta   90.00
_cell.angle_gamma   90.00
#
_symmetry.space_group_name_H-M   'P 1'
#
loop_
_entity.id
_entity.type
_entity.pdbx_description
1 polymer ?
#
loop_
_entity_poly.entity_id
_entity_poly.type
_entity_poly.pdbx_seq_one_letter_code
_entity_poly.pdbx_strand_id
1 'polypeptide(L)'
;QAVYVPADDFTDPAAVHTFSHLSASIVLSRKRASEGLFPAIDPLQSNSRMATPGIVGERHYALAQDIRRTLAQYADLKDIIAMLGLEQLSTEDRKVVARARRLERFLTQPFFTTEQFTGLKGKMVSLKDALDGCERILHDEFKDAPESALYMIGTIDEANGKMEARLPAPTPVQPKVDHAWDAHAS
;
A
#
# COMPACT_ATOMS: atom_id res chain seq x y z
N GLN A 1 -19.18 3.18 -15.98
CA GLN A 1 -19.25 2.17 -17.06
C GLN A 1 -18.12 1.18 -16.84
N ALA A 2 -18.32 -0.11 -17.11
CA ALA A 2 -17.26 -1.10 -17.09
C ALA A 2 -16.87 -1.40 -18.54
N VAL A 3 -15.58 -1.31 -18.86
CA VAL A 3 -15.04 -1.57 -20.20
C VAL A 3 -14.11 -2.77 -20.08
N TYR A 4 -14.43 -3.83 -20.82
CA TYR A 4 -13.55 -4.99 -20.94
C TYR A 4 -12.52 -4.69 -22.03
N VAL A 5 -11.24 -4.88 -21.71
CA VAL A 5 -10.13 -4.71 -22.64
C VAL A 5 -9.67 -6.09 -23.10
N PRO A 6 -9.87 -6.48 -24.37
CA PRO A 6 -9.44 -7.78 -24.86
C PRO A 6 -7.93 -7.94 -24.75
N ALA A 7 -7.48 -9.11 -24.26
CA ALA A 7 -6.06 -9.48 -24.17
C ALA A 7 -5.16 -8.46 -23.42
N ASP A 8 -5.73 -7.63 -22.55
CA ASP A 8 -5.03 -6.53 -21.87
C ASP A 8 -4.40 -5.50 -22.85
N ASP A 9 -4.89 -5.41 -24.10
CA ASP A 9 -4.41 -4.49 -25.14
C ASP A 9 -5.16 -3.15 -25.12
N PHE A 10 -4.56 -2.14 -24.45
CA PHE A 10 -5.09 -0.79 -24.38
C PHE A 10 -4.95 0.02 -25.68
N THR A 11 -4.26 -0.52 -26.69
CA THR A 11 -4.15 0.09 -28.01
C THR A 11 -5.26 -0.35 -28.95
N ASP A 12 -6.12 -1.29 -28.51
CA ASP A 12 -7.30 -1.70 -29.26
C ASP A 12 -8.18 -0.49 -29.63
N PRO A 13 -8.59 -0.34 -30.92
CA PRO A 13 -9.36 0.81 -31.37
C PRO A 13 -10.67 1.04 -30.61
N ALA A 14 -11.35 -0.02 -30.16
CA ALA A 14 -12.60 0.13 -29.40
C ALA A 14 -12.34 0.64 -27.99
N ALA A 15 -11.26 0.17 -27.35
CA ALA A 15 -10.81 0.68 -26.05
C ALA A 15 -10.43 2.17 -26.15
N VAL A 16 -9.58 2.53 -27.12
CA VAL A 16 -9.13 3.92 -27.36
C VAL A 16 -10.32 4.86 -27.61
N HIS A 17 -11.26 4.48 -28.49
CA HIS A 17 -12.44 5.29 -28.78
C HIS A 17 -13.28 5.51 -27.52
N THR A 18 -13.49 4.46 -26.71
CA THR A 18 -14.25 4.56 -25.47
C THR A 18 -13.58 5.50 -24.47
N PHE A 19 -12.26 5.38 -24.28
CA PHE A 19 -11.52 6.24 -23.34
C PHE A 19 -11.55 7.72 -23.72
N SER A 20 -11.62 8.05 -25.01
CA SER A 20 -11.66 9.45 -25.49
C SER A 20 -12.87 10.25 -24.97
N HIS A 21 -13.97 9.56 -24.64
CA HIS A 21 -15.20 10.16 -24.13
C HIS A 21 -15.28 10.20 -22.60
N LEU A 22 -14.34 9.56 -21.89
CA LEU A 22 -14.37 9.47 -20.44
C LEU A 22 -13.65 10.66 -19.79
N SER A 23 -14.23 11.17 -18.70
CA SER A 23 -13.61 12.23 -17.90
C SER A 23 -12.60 11.69 -16.89
N ALA A 24 -12.69 10.41 -16.57
CA ALA A 24 -11.72 9.67 -15.77
C ALA A 24 -11.74 8.20 -16.18
N SER A 25 -10.58 7.54 -16.11
CA SER A 25 -10.43 6.11 -16.31
C SER A 25 -9.71 5.50 -15.12
N ILE A 26 -10.26 4.39 -14.61
CA ILE A 26 -9.65 3.57 -13.57
C ILE A 26 -9.31 2.24 -14.23
N VAL A 27 -8.02 1.96 -14.36
CA VAL A 27 -7.52 0.75 -15.00
C VAL A 27 -7.29 -0.30 -13.93
N LEU A 28 -7.87 -1.49 -14.10
CA LEU A 28 -7.64 -2.64 -13.25
C LEU A 28 -6.64 -3.58 -13.94
N SER A 29 -5.57 -3.95 -13.25
CA SER A 29 -4.45 -4.70 -13.80
C SER A 29 -4.37 -6.12 -13.23
N ARG A 30 -4.21 -7.10 -14.11
CA ARG A 30 -3.95 -8.50 -13.72
C ARG A 30 -2.66 -8.65 -12.92
N LYS A 31 -1.62 -7.87 -13.28
CA LYS A 31 -0.33 -7.87 -12.56
C LYS A 31 -0.53 -7.49 -11.09
N ARG A 32 -1.26 -6.40 -10.83
CA ARG A 32 -1.60 -5.94 -9.47
C ARG A 32 -2.38 -6.99 -8.68
N ALA A 33 -3.36 -7.62 -9.30
CA ALA A 33 -4.13 -8.70 -8.67
C ALA A 33 -3.25 -9.90 -8.31
N SER A 34 -2.29 -10.29 -9.17
CA SER A 34 -1.35 -11.39 -8.90
C SER A 34 -0.37 -11.08 -7.75
N GLU A 35 -0.09 -9.81 -7.50
CA GLU A 35 0.70 -9.32 -6.36
C GLU A 35 -0.12 -9.26 -5.05
N GLY A 36 -1.41 -9.65 -5.10
CA GLY A 36 -2.35 -9.59 -3.98
C GLY A 36 -2.82 -8.18 -3.63
N LEU A 37 -2.65 -7.20 -4.53
CA LEU A 37 -3.05 -5.81 -4.30
C LEU A 37 -4.51 -5.61 -4.70
N PHE A 38 -5.40 -5.39 -3.72
CA PHE A 38 -6.82 -5.11 -3.96
C PHE A 38 -7.26 -3.79 -3.30
N PRO A 39 -8.00 -2.93 -4.02
CA PRO A 39 -8.40 -3.09 -5.43
C PRO A 39 -7.21 -3.05 -6.40
N ALA A 40 -7.27 -3.84 -7.47
CA ALA A 40 -6.16 -4.05 -8.41
C ALA A 40 -5.97 -2.86 -9.38
N ILE A 41 -6.08 -1.64 -8.87
CA ILE A 41 -5.97 -0.40 -9.65
C ILE A 41 -4.51 -0.19 -10.04
N ASP A 42 -4.28 0.12 -11.31
CA ASP A 42 -2.99 0.60 -11.79
C ASP A 42 -2.96 2.14 -11.69
N PRO A 43 -2.21 2.72 -10.73
CA PRO A 43 -2.17 4.16 -10.53
C PRO A 43 -1.43 4.91 -11.63
N LEU A 44 -0.59 4.24 -12.44
CA LEU A 44 0.14 4.89 -13.53
C LEU A 44 -0.70 4.93 -14.81
N GLN A 45 -1.51 3.90 -15.05
CA GLN A 45 -2.41 3.82 -16.21
C GLN A 45 -3.78 4.49 -15.98
N SER A 46 -4.18 4.68 -14.73
CA SER A 46 -5.41 5.41 -14.38
C SER A 46 -5.20 6.92 -14.46
N ASN A 47 -6.23 7.66 -14.87
CA ASN A 47 -6.19 9.11 -14.97
C ASN A 47 -7.56 9.78 -14.75
N SER A 48 -7.55 11.09 -14.50
CA SER A 48 -8.77 11.90 -14.37
C SER A 48 -8.50 13.33 -14.86
N ARG A 49 -9.39 13.86 -15.71
CA ARG A 49 -9.36 15.26 -16.15
C ARG A 49 -9.66 16.24 -15.02
N MET A 50 -10.25 15.75 -13.92
CA MET A 50 -10.54 16.53 -12.73
C MET A 50 -9.34 16.65 -11.78
N ALA A 51 -8.27 15.88 -11.99
CA ALA A 51 -7.07 15.95 -11.17
C ALA A 51 -6.22 17.18 -11.55
N THR A 52 -6.77 18.37 -11.32
CA THR A 52 -6.10 19.66 -11.52
C THR A 52 -6.18 20.50 -10.24
N PRO A 53 -5.20 21.38 -9.96
CA PRO A 53 -5.18 22.17 -8.73
C PRO A 53 -6.46 22.97 -8.48
N GLY A 54 -7.06 23.53 -9.54
CA GLY A 54 -8.29 24.31 -9.44
C GLY A 54 -9.54 23.52 -9.04
N ILE A 55 -9.52 22.18 -9.14
CA ILE A 55 -10.65 21.31 -8.80
C ILE A 55 -10.39 20.58 -7.48
N VAL A 56 -9.23 19.93 -7.35
CA VAL A 56 -8.92 19.09 -6.18
C VAL A 56 -8.15 19.83 -5.08
N GLY A 57 -7.66 21.03 -5.36
CA GLY A 57 -6.78 21.80 -4.49
C GLY A 57 -5.30 21.44 -4.68
N GLU A 58 -4.43 22.40 -4.34
CA GLU A 58 -2.97 22.29 -4.50
C GLU A 58 -2.39 21.09 -3.74
N ARG A 59 -2.78 20.91 -2.47
CA ARG A 59 -2.27 19.82 -1.62
C ARG A 59 -2.55 18.45 -2.22
N HIS A 60 -3.78 18.20 -2.66
CA HIS A 60 -4.17 16.92 -3.25
C HIS A 60 -3.42 16.72 -4.58
N TYR A 61 -3.39 17.73 -5.44
CA TYR A 61 -2.71 17.62 -6.73
C TYR A 61 -1.21 17.34 -6.58
N ALA A 62 -0.50 18.08 -5.72
CA ALA A 62 0.92 17.89 -5.47
C ALA A 62 1.21 16.48 -4.94
N LEU A 63 0.43 16.03 -3.95
CA LEU A 63 0.59 14.69 -3.39
C LEU A 63 0.35 13.59 -4.43
N ALA A 64 -0.67 13.75 -5.28
CA ALA A 64 -0.94 12.79 -6.36
C ALA A 64 0.23 12.73 -7.37
N GLN A 65 0.84 13.87 -7.71
CA GLN A 65 2.03 13.90 -8.57
C GLN A 65 3.24 13.22 -7.93
N ASP A 66 3.46 13.44 -6.63
CA ASP A 66 4.56 12.84 -5.89
C ASP A 66 4.42 11.32 -5.79
N ILE A 67 3.22 10.82 -5.47
CA ILE A 67 2.91 9.38 -5.48
C ILE A 67 3.19 8.79 -6.86
N ARG A 68 2.67 9.41 -7.93
CA ARG A 68 2.89 8.92 -9.30
C ARG A 68 4.37 8.90 -9.68
N ARG A 69 5.12 9.93 -9.32
CA ARG A 69 6.57 10.01 -9.57
C ARG A 69 7.32 8.90 -8.83
N THR A 70 7.03 8.69 -7.54
CA THR A 70 7.64 7.61 -6.75
C THR A 70 7.31 6.23 -7.34
N LEU A 71 6.07 5.99 -7.74
CA LEU A 71 5.67 4.71 -8.35
C LEU A 71 6.25 4.49 -9.75
N ALA A 72 6.41 5.56 -10.55
CA ALA A 72 7.06 5.49 -11.85
C ALA A 72 8.55 5.16 -11.71
N GLN A 73 9.28 5.86 -10.84
CA GLN A 73 10.69 5.55 -10.54
C GLN A 73 10.85 4.11 -10.03
N TYR A 74 9.94 3.64 -9.17
CA TYR A 74 9.95 2.25 -8.73
C TYR A 74 9.73 1.28 -9.90
N ALA A 75 8.83 1.58 -10.83
CA ALA A 75 8.61 0.74 -12.00
C ALA A 75 9.87 0.61 -12.86
N ASP A 76 10.60 1.70 -13.09
CA ASP A 76 11.87 1.69 -13.83
C ASP A 76 12.95 0.85 -13.11
N LEU A 77 12.95 0.87 -11.78
CA LEU A 77 13.89 0.10 -10.96
C LEU A 77 13.53 -1.39 -10.86
N LYS A 78 12.29 -1.82 -11.17
CA LYS A 78 11.86 -3.23 -11.01
C LYS A 78 12.70 -4.19 -11.85
N ASP A 79 13.04 -3.83 -13.08
CA ASP A 79 13.81 -4.71 -13.97
C ASP A 79 15.27 -4.85 -13.50
N ILE A 80 15.86 -3.75 -13.02
CA ILE A 80 17.20 -3.76 -12.41
C ILE A 80 17.20 -4.66 -11.17
N ILE A 81 16.21 -4.53 -10.29
CA ILE A 81 16.08 -5.36 -9.09
C ILE A 81 15.94 -6.83 -9.46
N ALA A 82 15.14 -7.16 -10.47
CA ALA A 82 14.92 -8.53 -10.92
C ALA A 82 16.20 -9.17 -11.50
N MET A 83 17.06 -8.40 -12.14
CA MET A 83 18.31 -8.89 -12.74
C MET A 83 19.50 -8.91 -11.77
N LEU A 84 19.65 -7.88 -10.95
CA LEU A 84 20.86 -7.62 -10.16
C LEU A 84 20.68 -7.75 -8.65
N GLY A 85 19.44 -7.77 -8.16
CA GLY A 85 19.14 -7.71 -6.72
C GLY A 85 18.99 -6.29 -6.20
N LEU A 86 18.38 -6.16 -5.01
CA LEU A 86 18.06 -4.87 -4.39
C LEU A 86 19.30 -4.19 -3.78
N GLU A 87 20.29 -4.99 -3.40
CA GLU A 87 21.56 -4.56 -2.81
C GLU A 87 22.42 -3.73 -3.76
N GLN A 88 22.24 -3.88 -5.08
CA GLN A 88 22.98 -3.17 -6.12
C GLN A 88 22.49 -1.74 -6.35
N LEU A 89 21.33 -1.37 -5.79
CA LEU A 89 20.78 -0.04 -5.90
C LEU A 89 21.51 0.97 -5.00
N SER A 90 21.54 2.23 -5.45
CA SER A 90 22.02 3.33 -4.63
C SER A 90 21.18 3.48 -3.35
N THR A 91 21.71 4.14 -2.33
CA THR A 91 20.96 4.40 -1.09
C THR A 91 19.67 5.18 -1.33
N GLU A 92 19.66 6.09 -2.30
CA GLU A 92 18.47 6.87 -2.64
C GLU A 92 17.43 6.03 -3.40
N ASP A 93 17.86 5.21 -4.35
CA ASP A 93 16.96 4.31 -5.07
C ASP A 93 16.32 3.28 -4.13
N ARG A 94 17.08 2.76 -3.16
CA ARG A 94 16.53 1.88 -2.11
C ARG A 94 15.45 2.58 -1.29
N LYS A 95 15.60 3.87 -0.98
CA LYS A 95 14.54 4.65 -0.30
C LYS A 95 13.31 4.80 -1.18
N VAL A 96 13.48 5.10 -2.47
CA VAL A 96 12.37 5.19 -3.43
C VAL A 96 11.60 3.87 -3.50
N VAL A 97 12.30 2.74 -3.66
CA VAL A 97 11.71 1.41 -3.64
C VAL A 97 10.94 1.15 -2.35
N ALA A 98 11.55 1.49 -1.20
CA ALA A 98 10.94 1.28 0.10
C ALA A 98 9.67 2.13 0.31
N ARG A 99 9.63 3.39 -0.17
CA ARG A 99 8.41 4.22 -0.16
C ARG A 99 7.35 3.68 -1.11
N ALA A 100 7.74 3.32 -2.33
CA ALA A 100 6.83 2.82 -3.34
C ALA A 100 6.13 1.54 -2.90
N ARG A 101 6.85 0.56 -2.34
CA ARG A 101 6.26 -0.67 -1.82
C ARG A 101 5.28 -0.41 -0.68
N ARG A 102 5.58 0.54 0.21
CA ARG A 102 4.68 0.97 1.28
C ARG A 102 3.43 1.65 0.75
N LEU A 103 3.56 2.54 -0.23
CA LEU A 103 2.42 3.16 -0.91
C LEU A 103 1.54 2.10 -1.60
N GLU A 104 2.13 1.15 -2.32
CA GLU A 104 1.38 0.07 -2.96
C GLU A 104 0.58 -0.76 -1.95
N ARG A 105 1.13 -1.03 -0.76
CA ARG A 105 0.40 -1.71 0.31
C ARG A 105 -0.67 -0.82 0.92
N PHE A 106 -0.38 0.44 1.20
CA PHE A 106 -1.35 1.37 1.78
C PHE A 106 -2.54 1.67 0.88
N LEU A 107 -2.34 1.65 -0.45
CA LEU A 107 -3.43 1.81 -1.43
C LEU A 107 -4.36 0.59 -1.53
N THR A 108 -4.06 -0.50 -0.80
CA THR A 108 -5.00 -1.63 -0.66
C THR A 108 -6.04 -1.35 0.42
N GLN A 109 -7.28 -1.81 0.20
CA GLN A 109 -8.38 -1.53 1.12
C GLN A 109 -9.31 -2.74 1.21
N PRO A 110 -9.68 -3.19 2.43
CA PRO A 110 -10.68 -4.23 2.60
C PRO A 110 -12.06 -3.70 2.24
N PHE A 111 -12.78 -4.44 1.39
CA PHE A 111 -14.12 -4.07 0.93
C PHE A 111 -15.20 -4.76 1.74
N PHE A 112 -16.30 -4.05 2.01
CA PHE A 112 -17.48 -4.59 2.69
C PHE A 112 -18.09 -5.80 1.96
N THR A 113 -17.97 -5.82 0.63
CA THR A 113 -18.50 -6.92 -0.20
C THR A 113 -17.62 -8.17 -0.16
N THR A 114 -16.37 -8.07 0.29
CA THR A 114 -15.42 -9.19 0.31
C THR A 114 -15.13 -9.72 1.71
N GLU A 115 -15.81 -9.20 2.75
CA GLU A 115 -15.59 -9.61 4.14
C GLU A 115 -15.75 -11.12 4.34
N GLN A 116 -16.76 -11.72 3.72
CA GLN A 116 -17.04 -13.16 3.84
C GLN A 116 -15.95 -14.05 3.25
N PHE A 117 -15.20 -13.55 2.27
CA PHE A 117 -14.13 -14.30 1.59
C PHE A 117 -12.76 -14.04 2.21
N THR A 118 -12.55 -12.83 2.74
CA THR A 118 -11.24 -12.39 3.26
C THR A 118 -11.12 -12.50 4.78
N GLY A 119 -12.25 -12.54 5.50
CA GLY A 119 -12.28 -12.44 6.97
C GLY A 119 -11.91 -11.05 7.51
N LEU A 120 -11.63 -10.08 6.63
CA LEU A 120 -11.27 -8.72 6.99
C LEU A 120 -12.52 -7.85 6.96
N LYS A 121 -12.75 -7.07 8.01
CA LYS A 121 -13.83 -6.08 8.04
C LYS A 121 -13.56 -4.97 7.03
N GLY A 122 -14.57 -4.64 6.24
CA GLY A 122 -14.58 -3.56 5.28
C GLY A 122 -14.34 -2.22 5.95
N LYS A 123 -13.67 -1.34 5.22
CA LYS A 123 -13.29 0.00 5.71
C LYS A 123 -13.76 1.06 4.73
N MET A 124 -14.26 2.17 5.26
CA MET A 124 -14.43 3.43 4.52
C MET A 124 -13.30 4.36 4.96
N VAL A 125 -12.64 5.00 3.99
CA VAL A 125 -11.55 5.95 4.24
C VAL A 125 -11.99 7.31 3.71
N SER A 126 -11.86 8.36 4.53
CA SER A 126 -12.16 9.72 4.09
C SER A 126 -11.06 10.23 3.16
N LEU A 127 -11.38 11.21 2.30
CA LEU A 127 -10.37 11.85 1.45
C LEU A 127 -9.21 12.41 2.29
N LYS A 128 -9.52 13.04 3.42
CA LYS A 128 -8.52 13.62 4.32
C LYS A 128 -7.55 12.53 4.82
N ASP A 129 -8.08 11.42 5.32
CA ASP A 129 -7.25 10.35 5.89
C ASP A 129 -6.39 9.66 4.82
N ALA A 130 -6.90 9.54 3.59
CA ALA A 130 -6.14 9.00 2.46
C ALA A 130 -4.97 9.91 2.07
N LEU A 131 -5.20 11.22 2.03
CA LEU A 131 -4.15 12.21 1.75
C LEU A 131 -3.12 12.25 2.88
N ASP A 132 -3.57 12.35 4.13
CA ASP A 132 -2.71 12.36 5.31
C ASP A 132 -1.83 11.09 5.36
N GLY A 133 -2.40 9.91 5.09
CA GLY A 133 -1.65 8.65 5.06
C GLY A 133 -0.58 8.60 3.97
N CYS A 134 -0.93 9.01 2.74
CA CYS A 134 0.04 9.03 1.64
C CYS A 134 1.19 10.03 1.90
N GLU A 135 0.88 11.20 2.46
CA GLU A 135 1.88 12.23 2.79
C GLU A 135 2.87 11.73 3.85
N ARG A 136 2.39 11.12 4.92
CA ARG A 136 3.24 10.55 5.98
C ARG A 136 4.15 9.44 5.46
N ILE A 137 3.67 8.60 4.54
CA ILE A 137 4.50 7.57 3.89
C ILE A 137 5.57 8.21 3.00
N LEU A 138 5.23 9.24 2.23
CA LEU A 138 6.19 9.97 1.40
C LEU A 138 7.27 10.69 2.22
N HIS A 139 6.93 11.13 3.43
CA HIS A 139 7.86 11.73 4.41
C HIS A 139 8.64 10.71 5.25
N ASP A 140 8.64 9.43 4.88
CA ASP A 140 9.40 8.36 5.54
C ASP A 140 9.04 8.12 7.03
N GLU A 141 7.86 8.55 7.49
CA GLU A 141 7.42 8.33 8.89
C GLU A 141 7.29 6.84 9.24
N PHE A 142 7.02 5.99 8.25
CA PHE A 142 6.86 4.54 8.40
C PHE A 142 8.08 3.74 7.90
N LYS A 143 9.26 4.36 7.77
CA LYS A 143 10.47 3.72 7.24
C LYS A 143 10.93 2.49 8.03
N ASP A 144 10.64 2.44 9.33
CA ASP A 144 10.99 1.33 10.22
C ASP A 144 9.85 0.33 10.38
N ALA A 145 8.66 0.66 9.88
CA ALA A 145 7.52 -0.24 9.86
C ALA A 145 7.69 -1.31 8.77
N PRO A 146 7.32 -2.58 9.04
CA PRO A 146 7.27 -3.60 8.01
C PRO A 146 6.18 -3.25 6.99
N GLU A 147 6.42 -3.53 5.70
CA GLU A 147 5.46 -3.23 4.61
C GLU A 147 4.07 -3.87 4.85
N SER A 148 4.03 -5.02 5.54
CA SER A 148 2.79 -5.72 5.89
C SER A 148 1.89 -4.96 6.89
N ALA A 149 2.45 -4.03 7.66
CA ALA A 149 1.65 -3.17 8.56
C ALA A 149 0.72 -2.24 7.78
N LEU A 150 1.10 -1.88 6.56
CA LEU A 150 0.33 -0.99 5.67
C LEU A 150 -0.62 -1.75 4.74
N TYR A 151 -0.65 -3.08 4.80
CA TYR A 151 -1.49 -3.89 3.92
C TYR A 151 -2.91 -4.07 4.48
N MET A 152 -3.92 -3.86 3.63
CA MET A 152 -5.34 -4.02 3.91
C MET A 152 -5.75 -3.32 5.21
N ILE A 153 -5.49 -2.02 5.27
CA ILE A 153 -5.91 -1.14 6.38
C ILE A 153 -6.87 -0.06 5.87
N GLY A 154 -7.56 0.59 6.81
CA GLY A 154 -8.35 1.79 6.51
C GLY A 154 -7.48 3.04 6.56
N THR A 155 -7.44 3.68 7.72
CA THR A 155 -6.61 4.86 7.96
C THR A 155 -5.16 4.47 8.28
N ILE A 156 -4.23 5.40 8.09
CA ILE A 156 -2.81 5.18 8.33
C ILE A 156 -2.49 4.84 9.79
N ASP A 157 -3.30 5.30 10.74
CA ASP A 157 -3.08 5.06 12.17
C ASP A 157 -3.27 3.59 12.56
N GLU A 158 -4.03 2.81 11.76
CA GLU A 158 -4.16 1.37 11.96
C GLU A 158 -2.82 0.62 11.77
N ALA A 159 -1.86 1.22 11.05
CA ALA A 159 -0.54 0.63 10.86
C ALA A 159 0.24 0.49 12.19
N ASN A 160 0.09 1.46 13.10
CA ASN A 160 0.74 1.44 14.41
C ASN A 160 0.25 0.26 15.28
N GLY A 161 -1.06 0.00 15.28
CA GLY A 161 -1.62 -1.14 16.00
C GLY A 161 -1.14 -2.49 15.47
N LYS A 162 -0.89 -2.61 14.16
CA LYS A 162 -0.30 -3.81 13.56
C LYS A 162 1.20 -3.96 13.87
N MET A 163 1.92 -2.87 14.13
CA MET A 163 3.31 -2.93 14.60
C MET A 163 3.37 -3.49 16.04
N GLU A 164 2.50 -3.01 16.92
CA GLU A 164 2.43 -3.46 18.32
C GLU A 164 1.99 -4.92 18.45
N ALA A 165 0.99 -5.36 17.68
CA ALA A 165 0.50 -6.74 17.71
C ALA A 165 1.51 -7.79 17.23
N ARG A 166 2.60 -7.36 16.56
CA ARG A 166 3.65 -8.23 16.06
C ARG A 166 4.91 -8.24 16.94
N LEU A 167 5.01 -7.37 17.93
CA LEU A 167 6.00 -7.51 18.99
C LEU A 167 5.63 -8.74 19.82
N PRO A 168 6.56 -9.68 20.09
CA PRO A 168 6.25 -10.80 20.96
C PRO A 168 5.79 -10.23 22.31
N ALA A 169 4.63 -10.70 22.79
CA ALA A 169 4.16 -10.34 24.12
C ALA A 169 5.29 -10.54 25.13
N PRO A 170 5.53 -9.59 26.06
CA PRO A 170 6.57 -9.76 27.05
C PRO A 170 6.35 -11.10 27.75
N THR A 171 7.33 -11.99 27.67
CA THR A 171 7.28 -13.31 28.29
C THR A 171 6.90 -13.10 29.76
N PRO A 172 5.83 -13.75 30.27
CA PRO A 172 5.50 -13.65 31.67
C PRO A 172 6.73 -14.05 32.47
N VAL A 173 7.31 -13.09 33.21
CA VAL A 173 8.40 -13.39 34.14
C VAL A 173 7.77 -14.29 35.19
N GLN A 174 8.05 -15.60 35.11
CA GLN A 174 7.63 -16.54 36.12
C GLN A 174 8.20 -16.05 37.45
N PRO A 175 7.39 -15.91 38.51
CA PRO A 175 7.91 -15.57 39.82
C PRO A 175 8.95 -16.63 40.20
N LYS A 176 10.16 -16.20 40.54
CA LYS A 176 11.18 -17.08 41.11
C LYS A 176 10.55 -17.77 42.31
N VAL A 177 10.33 -19.08 42.20
CA VAL A 177 10.03 -19.91 43.36
C VAL A 177 11.35 -20.03 44.10
N ASP A 178 11.50 -19.23 45.15
CA ASP A 178 12.60 -19.38 46.09
C ASP A 178 12.39 -20.72 46.81
N HIS A 179 13.05 -21.78 46.33
CA HIS A 179 13.14 -23.04 47.04
C HIS A 179 14.06 -22.85 48.25
N ALA A 180 13.45 -22.38 49.33
CA ALA A 180 14.05 -22.26 50.63
C ALA A 180 13.88 -23.60 51.40
N TRP A 181 14.98 -24.36 51.44
CA TRP A 181 15.45 -25.23 52.52
C TRP A 181 14.69 -26.54 52.83
N ASP A 182 15.34 -27.65 52.49
CA ASP A 182 15.36 -28.86 53.33
C ASP A 182 15.87 -28.49 54.73
N ALA A 183 15.10 -28.79 55.78
CA ALA A 183 15.62 -29.22 57.08
C ALA A 183 14.52 -29.68 58.05
N HIS A 184 14.72 -30.89 58.58
CA HIS A 184 14.29 -31.45 59.87
C HIS A 184 13.06 -32.37 59.97
N ALA A 185 13.33 -33.50 60.66
CA ALA A 185 12.46 -34.37 61.46
C ALA A 185 11.62 -35.40 60.66
N SER A 186 11.70 -36.71 60.87
CA SER A 186 12.33 -37.56 61.89
C SER A 186 12.54 -38.98 61.33
#